data_AF-A0A396J6M0-F1
#
_entry.id   AF-A0A396J6M0-F1
#
_cell.length_a   1.000
_cell.length_b   1.000
_cell.length_c   1.000
_cell.angle_alpha   90.00
_cell.angle_beta   90.00
_cell.angle_gamma   90.00
#
_symmetry.space_group_name_H-M   'P 1'
#
loop_
_entity.id
_entity.type
_entity.pdbx_description
1 polymer ?
#
loop_
_entity_poly.entity_id
_entity_poly.type
_entity_poly.pdbx_seq_one_letter_code
_entity_poly.pdbx_strand_id
1 'polypeptide(L)' 'MAKILKFVYIMILFISLFLVVYCEKECANDIDCYKIFLGPPLIPMKCIDGECKRIT' A
#
# COMPACT_ATOMS: atom_id res chain seq x y z
N MET A 1 24.28 18.81 14.74
CA MET A 1 24.39 17.57 13.94
C MET A 1 23.32 16.53 14.30
N ALA A 2 23.06 16.22 15.57
CA ALA A 2 22.01 15.28 15.99
C ALA A 2 20.58 15.62 15.49
N LYS A 3 20.24 16.91 15.35
CA LYS A 3 18.93 17.35 14.81
C LYS A 3 18.71 16.95 13.34
N ILE A 4 19.78 16.96 12.53
CA ILE A 4 19.71 16.61 11.10
C ILE A 4 19.54 15.09 10.95
N LEU A 5 20.30 14.31 11.72
CA LEU A 5 20.15 12.85 11.76
C LEU A 5 18.74 12.41 12.19
N LYS A 6 18.16 13.09 13.19
CA LYS A 6 16.77 12.87 13.61
C LYS A 6 15.76 13.16 12.49
N PHE A 7 15.97 14.24 11.74
CA PHE A 7 15.11 14.58 10.60
C PHE A 7 15.19 13.52 9.48
N VAL A 8 16.41 13.09 9.13
CA VAL A 8 16.63 12.04 8.12
C VAL A 8 15.97 10.73 8.54
N TYR A 9 16.10 10.34 9.81
CA TYR A 9 15.47 9.12 10.32
C TYR A 9 13.95 9.16 10.20
N ILE A 10 13.33 10.30 10.55
CA ILE A 10 11.89 10.49 10.40
C ILE A 10 11.49 10.41 8.91
N MET A 11 12.23 11.05 8.01
CA MET A 11 11.97 10.97 6.57
C MET A 11 12.05 9.54 6.04
N ILE A 12 13.05 8.77 6.46
CA ILE A 12 13.20 7.36 6.06
C ILE A 12 11.99 6.55 6.55
N LEU A 13 11.56 6.74 7.80
CA LEU A 13 10.37 6.06 8.32
C LEU A 13 9.13 6.37 7.48
N PHE A 14 8.92 7.64 7.13
CA PHE A 14 7.80 8.02 6.27
C PHE A 14 7.90 7.36 4.90
N ILE A 15 9.07 7.40 4.24
CA ILE A 15 9.27 6.77 2.94
C ILE A 15 9.01 5.26 3.00
N SER A 16 9.52 4.57 4.04
CA SER A 16 9.28 3.14 4.24
C SER A 16 7.80 2.82 4.43
N LEU A 17 7.09 3.62 5.24
CA LEU A 17 5.63 3.48 5.43
C LEU A 17 4.87 3.69 4.12
N PHE A 18 5.23 4.73 3.34
CA PHE A 18 4.62 4.99 2.05
C PHE A 18 4.86 3.84 1.05
N LEU A 19 6.08 3.31 1.00
CA LEU A 19 6.43 2.17 0.15
C LEU A 19 5.65 0.90 0.51
N VAL A 20 5.51 0.59 1.80
CA VAL A 20 4.71 -0.56 2.25
C VAL A 20 3.25 -0.41 1.81
N VAL A 21 2.65 0.76 2.02
CA VAL A 21 1.25 1.02 1.62
C VAL A 21 1.08 1.00 0.09
N TYR A 22 2.09 1.42 -0.66
CA TYR A 22 2.04 1.41 -2.13
C TYR A 22 2.19 -0.01 -2.68
N CYS A 23 3.16 -0.79 -2.19
CA CYS A 23 3.33 -2.20 -2.57
C CYS A 23 2.13 -3.06 -2.18
N GLU A 24 1.46 -2.77 -1.06
CA GLU A 24 0.22 -3.46 -0.69
C GLU A 24 -0.96 -3.13 -1.64
N LYS A 25 -0.86 -2.10 -2.48
CA LYS A 25 -1.91 -1.78 -3.47
C LYS A 25 -1.60 -2.33 -4.86
N GLU A 26 -0.36 -2.75 -5.11
CA GLU A 26 0.01 -3.37 -6.37
C GLU A 26 -0.66 -4.73 -6.52
N CYS A 27 -1.12 -5.02 -7.74
CA CYS A 27 -1.77 -6.28 -8.07
C CYS A 27 -1.39 -6.73 -9.47
N ALA A 28 -1.34 -8.05 -9.68
CA ALA A 28 -1.23 -8.65 -11.01
C ALA A 28 -2.58 -9.16 -11.50
N ASN A 29 -3.42 -9.65 -10.59
CA ASN A 29 -4.77 -10.14 -10.87
C ASN A 29 -5.76 -9.71 -9.78
N ASP A 30 -7.05 -9.77 -10.09
CA ASP A 30 -8.15 -9.43 -9.17
C ASP A 30 -8.07 -10.19 -7.83
N ILE A 31 -7.57 -11.42 -7.86
CA ILE A 31 -7.43 -12.30 -6.67
C ILE A 31 -6.44 -11.70 -5.67
N ASP A 32 -5.42 -10.98 -6.13
CA ASP A 32 -4.40 -10.42 -5.24
C ASP A 32 -4.99 -9.34 -4.32
N CYS A 33 -5.97 -8.57 -4.82
CA CYS A 33 -6.70 -7.59 -4.03
C CYS A 33 -7.45 -8.19 -2.84
N TYR A 34 -7.94 -9.43 -2.96
CA TYR A 34 -8.63 -10.12 -1.87
C TYR A 34 -7.68 -10.82 -0.89
N LYS A 35 -6.39 -10.97 -1.24
CA LYS A 35 -5.37 -11.50 -0.32
C LYS A 35 -4.85 -10.42 0.63
N ILE A 36 -4.79 -9.17 0.15
CA ILE A 36 -4.29 -8.02 0.91
C ILE A 36 -5.27 -7.62 2.02
N PHE A 37 -6.56 -7.56 1.71
CA PHE A 37 -7.58 -7.22 2.69
C PHE A 37 -8.08 -8.50 3.39
N LEU A 38 -7.55 -8.77 4.60
CA LEU A 38 -7.97 -9.84 5.54
C LEU A 38 -9.41 -9.66 6.10
N GLY A 39 -10.33 -9.12 5.31
CA GLY A 39 -11.73 -8.92 5.66
C GLY A 39 -12.66 -9.68 4.71
N PRO A 40 -13.96 -9.78 5.04
CA PRO A 40 -14.91 -10.32 4.09
C PRO A 40 -14.87 -9.46 2.81
N PRO A 41 -15.07 -10.04 1.61
CA PRO A 41 -15.16 -9.31 0.35
C PRO A 41 -16.48 -8.51 0.33
N LEU A 42 -16.60 -7.56 1.25
CA LEU A 42 -17.73 -6.65 1.40
C LEU A 42 -17.81 -5.68 0.21
N ILE A 43 -16.71 -5.56 -0.53
CA ILE A 43 -16.54 -4.58 -1.57
C ILE A 43 -15.86 -5.26 -2.76
N PRO A 44 -16.51 -5.29 -3.93
CA PRO A 44 -15.87 -5.80 -5.13
C PRO A 44 -14.65 -4.94 -5.48
N MET A 45 -13.50 -5.58 -5.60
CA MET A 45 -12.25 -4.98 -6.04
C MET A 45 -11.78 -5.62 -7.34
N LYS A 46 -11.15 -4.81 -8.19
CA LYS A 46 -10.48 -5.25 -9.42
C LYS A 46 -9.07 -4.71 -9.46
N CYS A 47 -8.20 -5.45 -10.11
CA CYS A 47 -6.89 -4.98 -10.47
C CYS A 47 -6.99 -4.13 -11.75
N ILE A 48 -6.73 -2.83 -11.65
CA ILE A 48 -6.83 -1.90 -12.76
C ILE A 48 -5.55 -1.07 -12.79
N ASP A 49 -4.81 -1.15 -13.90
CA ASP A 49 -3.51 -0.50 -14.08
C ASP A 49 -2.46 -0.93 -13.03
N GLY A 50 -2.55 -2.17 -12.57
CA GLY A 50 -1.68 -2.70 -11.51
C GLY A 50 -2.04 -2.22 -10.11
N GLU A 51 -3.14 -1.50 -9.92
CA GLU A 51 -3.64 -1.09 -8.60
C GLU A 51 -4.99 -1.71 -8.26
N CYS A 52 -5.17 -2.13 -7.01
CA CYS A 52 -6.46 -2.58 -6.50
C CYS A 52 -7.45 -1.42 -6.36
N LYS A 53 -8.42 -1.35 -7.28
CA LYS A 53 -9.49 -0.34 -7.28
C LYS A 53 -10.82 -0.96 -6.85
N ARG A 54 -11.57 -0.20 -6.07
CA ARG A 54 -12.97 -0.51 -5.75
C ARG A 54 -13.82 -0.35 -7.00
N ILE A 55 -14.71 -1.30 -7.22
CA ILE A 55 -15.75 -1.24 -8.23
C ILE A 55 -17.05 -1.01 -7.49
N THR A 56 -17.75 0.07 -7.81
CA THR A 56 -19.11 0.35 -7.34
C THR A 56 -20.08 0.09 -8.48
#